data_AF-A0A6P0TM41-F1
#
_entry.id   AF-A0A6P0TM41-F1
#
_cell.length_a   1.000
_cell.length_b   1.000
_cell.length_c   1.000
_cell.angle_alpha   90.00
_cell.angle_beta   90.00
_cell.angle_gamma   90.00
#
_symmetry.space_group_name_H-M   'P 1'
#
loop_
_entity.id
_entity.type
_entity.pdbx_description
1 polymer ?
#
loop_
_entity_poly.entity_id
_entity_poly.type
_entity_poly.pdbx_seq_one_letter_code
_entity_poly.pdbx_strand_id
1 'polypeptide(L)'
;MPAKDIYHHAVKCALIKDCWVILAEDYALTYGGDRVYADIAAEKAIAAKRDNQRIIVEVKSFIGRSFIHELEQAIGQYVVYRD
;
A
#
# COMPACT_ATOMS: atom_id res chain seq x y z
N MET A 1 -7.05 13.87 2.34
CA MET A 1 -6.56 12.48 2.29
C MET A 1 -7.76 11.57 2.26
N PRO A 2 -7.74 10.50 1.44
CA PRO A 2 -8.85 9.53 1.38
C PRO A 2 -9.08 8.86 2.74
N ALA A 3 -10.28 8.31 2.94
CA ALA A 3 -10.57 7.53 4.14
C ALA A 3 -9.79 6.21 4.08
N LYS A 4 -9.11 5.87 5.18
CA LYS A 4 -8.33 4.62 5.29
C LYS A 4 -9.24 3.41 5.31
N ASP A 5 -8.78 2.31 4.73
CA ASP A 5 -9.44 1.01 4.84
C ASP A 5 -9.49 0.55 6.30
N ILE A 6 -10.54 -0.21 6.66
CA ILE A 6 -10.75 -0.69 8.03
C ILE A 6 -9.60 -1.57 8.55
N TYR A 7 -8.85 -2.23 7.67
CA TYR A 7 -7.71 -3.06 8.03
C TYR A 7 -6.37 -2.32 7.98
N HIS A 8 -6.35 -1.03 7.66
CA HIS A 8 -5.11 -0.24 7.56
C HIS A 8 -4.21 -0.40 8.79
N HIS A 9 -4.78 -0.25 9.98
CA HIS A 9 -4.03 -0.40 11.23
C HIS A 9 -3.50 -1.81 11.43
N ALA A 10 -4.30 -2.84 11.11
CA ALA A 10 -3.89 -4.23 11.23
C ALA A 10 -2.72 -4.57 10.30
N VAL A 11 -2.77 -4.10 9.05
CA VAL A 11 -1.69 -4.28 8.07
C VAL A 11 -0.42 -3.55 8.51
N LYS A 12 -0.53 -2.28 8.95
CA LYS A 12 0.60 -1.52 9.50
C LYS A 12 1.26 -2.25 10.67
N CYS A 13 0.47 -2.75 11.62
CA CYS A 13 0.98 -3.51 12.75
C CYS A 13 1.65 -4.82 12.31
N ALA A 14 1.13 -5.52 11.31
CA ALA A 14 1.75 -6.72 10.76
C ALA A 14 3.11 -6.42 10.13
N LEU A 15 3.22 -5.35 9.34
CA LEU A 15 4.47 -4.88 8.75
C LEU A 15 5.52 -4.57 9.83
N ILE A 16 5.13 -3.80 10.87
CA ILE A 16 6.04 -3.46 11.98
C ILE A 16 6.51 -4.72 12.72
N LYS A 17 5.60 -5.68 12.98
CA LYS A 17 5.95 -6.96 13.63
C LYS A 17 6.88 -7.82 12.79
N ASP A 18 6.81 -7.71 11.46
CA ASP A 18 7.76 -8.31 10.53
C ASP A 18 8.98 -7.40 10.27
N CYS A 19 9.29 -6.48 11.17
CA CYS A 19 10.47 -5.61 11.12
C CYS A 19 10.56 -4.69 9.89
N TRP A 20 9.43 -4.33 9.28
CA TRP A 20 9.38 -3.24 8.33
C TRP A 20 9.33 -1.89 9.04
N VAL A 21 10.07 -0.92 8.51
CA VAL A 21 10.02 0.49 8.91
C VAL A 21 9.01 1.20 8.02
N ILE A 22 7.97 1.78 8.62
CA ILE A 22 6.99 2.60 7.89
C ILE A 22 7.63 3.94 7.53
N LEU A 23 7.73 4.23 6.25
CA LEU A 23 8.31 5.47 5.72
C LEU A 23 7.27 6.59 5.65
N ALA A 24 6.04 6.26 5.24
CA ALA A 24 4.94 7.17 5.12
C ALA A 24 3.60 6.43 5.12
N GLU A 25 2.55 7.13 5.54
CA GLU A 25 1.16 6.79 5.28
C GLU A 25 0.62 7.80 4.27
N ASP A 26 -0.35 7.41 3.44
CA ASP A 26 -0.85 8.24 2.34
C ASP A 26 0.28 8.70 1.39
N TYR A 27 1.12 7.75 0.96
CA TYR A 27 2.31 7.99 0.16
C TYR A 27 1.93 8.50 -1.23
N ALA A 28 2.35 9.73 -1.54
CA ALA A 28 2.03 10.38 -2.80
C ALA A 28 2.87 9.81 -3.96
N LEU A 29 2.18 9.35 -4.99
CA LEU A 29 2.71 8.95 -6.28
C LEU A 29 2.24 9.92 -7.36
N THR A 30 2.99 10.03 -8.45
CA THR A 30 2.61 10.85 -9.61
C THR A 30 2.39 9.93 -10.80
N TYR A 31 1.18 9.97 -11.38
CA TYR A 31 0.81 9.18 -12.55
C TYR A 31 0.16 10.10 -13.59
N GLY A 32 0.70 10.15 -14.81
CA GLY A 32 0.13 10.97 -15.89
C GLY A 32 0.06 12.48 -15.62
N GLY A 33 0.80 12.99 -14.62
CA GLY A 33 0.72 14.38 -14.15
C GLY A 33 -0.21 14.61 -12.95
N ASP A 34 -1.03 13.62 -12.60
CA ASP A 34 -1.90 13.64 -11.43
C ASP A 34 -1.24 12.99 -10.21
N ARG A 35 -1.72 13.37 -9.01
CA ARG A 35 -1.29 12.77 -7.74
C ARG A 35 -2.25 11.69 -7.28
N VAL A 36 -1.72 10.51 -7.01
CA VAL A 36 -2.42 9.41 -6.36
C VAL A 36 -1.75 9.09 -5.03
N TYR A 37 -2.46 8.42 -4.12
CA TYR A 37 -1.97 8.18 -2.75
C TYR A 37 -2.13 6.71 -2.42
N ALA A 38 -1.02 6.03 -2.20
CA ALA A 38 -1.02 4.65 -1.71
C ALA A 38 -1.05 4.63 -0.17
N ASP A 39 -1.69 3.63 0.41
CA ASP A 39 -1.92 3.61 1.86
C ASP A 39 -0.63 3.64 2.70
N ILE A 40 0.36 2.79 2.38
CA ILE A 40 1.58 2.64 3.19
C ILE A 40 2.81 2.51 2.29
N ALA A 41 3.86 3.28 2.59
CA ALA A 41 5.21 3.01 2.11
C ALA A 41 6.07 2.46 3.25
N ALA A 42 6.82 1.39 3.00
CA ALA A 42 7.66 0.76 4.01
C ALA A 42 8.99 0.25 3.44
N GLU A 43 10.00 0.11 4.29
CA GLU A 43 11.26 -0.50 3.93
C GLU A 43 11.76 -1.50 4.98
N LYS A 44 12.55 -2.48 4.54
CA LYS A 44 13.18 -3.48 5.40
C LYS A 44 14.63 -3.68 4.99
N ALA A 45 15.52 -3.60 5.95
CA ALA A 45 16.93 -3.90 5.75
C ALA A 45 17.11 -5.42 5.66
N ILE A 46 17.78 -5.91 4.62
CA ILE A 46 18.15 -7.32 4.49
C ILE A 46 19.61 -7.44 4.88
N ALA A 47 19.90 -8.08 6.02
CA ALA A 47 21.20 -8.11 6.70
C ALA A 47 22.43 -8.51 5.84
N ALA A 48 22.24 -9.04 4.63
CA ALA A 48 23.31 -9.50 3.74
C ALA A 48 23.36 -8.81 2.35
N LYS A 49 22.40 -7.94 2.00
CA LYS A 49 22.41 -7.18 0.73
C LYS A 49 22.43 -5.68 1.03
N ARG A 50 23.25 -4.96 0.28
CA ARG A 50 23.45 -3.50 0.42
C ARG A 50 22.22 -2.65 0.05
N ASP A 51 21.15 -3.28 -0.45
CA ASP A 51 19.92 -2.62 -0.85
C ASP A 51 18.78 -2.92 0.14
N ASN A 52 18.25 -1.85 0.74
CA ASN A 52 17.02 -1.91 1.53
C ASN A 52 15.85 -2.26 0.60
N GLN A 53 15.08 -3.29 0.96
CA GLN A 53 13.87 -3.62 0.22
C GLN A 53 12.80 -2.60 0.55
N ARG A 54 12.20 -1.97 -0.47
CA ARG A 54 11.09 -1.03 -0.33
C ARG A 54 9.82 -1.61 -0.93
N ILE A 55 8.70 -1.33 -0.28
CA ILE A 55 7.37 -1.70 -0.75
C ILE A 55 6.41 -0.52 -0.63
N ILE A 56 5.45 -0.52 -1.54
CA ILE A 56 4.22 0.28 -1.46
C ILE A 56 3.09 -0.72 -1.26
N VAL A 57 2.20 -0.45 -0.31
CA VAL A 57 1.10 -1.33 0.06
C VAL A 57 -0.19 -0.53 -0.04
N GLU A 58 -1.14 -1.07 -0.80
CA GLU A 58 -2.51 -0.62 -0.86
C GLU A 58 -3.38 -1.64 -0.13
N VAL A 59 -4.22 -1.18 0.80
CA VAL A 59 -5.04 -2.02 1.67
C VAL A 59 -6.47 -2.11 1.12
N LYS A 60 -7.02 -3.33 1.08
CA LYS A 60 -8.37 -3.61 0.59
C LYS A 60 -9.05 -4.63 1.49
N SER A 61 -10.20 -4.25 2.06
CA SER A 61 -10.98 -5.09 2.98
C SER A 61 -11.93 -6.07 2.32
N PHE A 62 -12.36 -5.80 1.08
CA PHE A 62 -13.31 -6.63 0.33
C PHE A 62 -14.63 -6.93 1.08
N ILE A 63 -15.16 -5.94 1.79
CA ILE A 63 -16.39 -6.07 2.60
C ILE A 63 -17.64 -5.52 1.91
N GLY A 64 -17.51 -5.03 0.68
CA GLY A 64 -18.60 -4.44 -0.07
C GLY A 64 -19.59 -5.49 -0.57
N ARG A 65 -20.65 -5.01 -1.22
CA ARG A 65 -21.75 -5.87 -1.70
C ARG A 65 -21.34 -6.80 -2.84
N SER A 66 -20.27 -6.48 -3.58
CA SER A 66 -19.80 -7.24 -4.74
C SER A 66 -18.29 -7.35 -4.71
N PHE A 67 -17.80 -8.55 -4.42
CA PHE A 67 -16.38 -8.87 -4.44
C PHE A 67 -15.75 -8.59 -5.81
N ILE A 68 -16.42 -8.96 -6.91
CA ILE A 68 -15.89 -8.77 -8.26
C ILE A 68 -15.68 -7.29 -8.57
N HIS A 69 -16.65 -6.44 -8.20
CA HIS A 69 -16.52 -5.01 -8.42
C HIS A 69 -15.38 -4.40 -7.62
N GLU A 70 -15.20 -4.79 -6.35
CA GLU A 70 -14.09 -4.35 -5.52
C GLU A 70 -12.73 -4.85 -6.07
N LEU A 71 -12.70 -6.06 -6.61
CA LEU A 71 -11.51 -6.62 -7.25
C LEU A 71 -11.12 -5.87 -8.52
N GLU A 72 -12.09 -5.54 -9.39
CA GLU A 72 -11.86 -4.73 -10.59
C GLU A 72 -11.24 -3.37 -10.22
N GLN A 73 -11.75 -2.70 -9.19
CA GLN A 73 -11.19 -1.44 -8.69
C GLN A 73 -9.78 -1.62 -8.10
N ALA A 74 -9.57 -2.66 -7.28
CA ALA A 74 -8.27 -2.94 -6.68
C ALA A 74 -7.20 -3.24 -7.72
N ILE A 75 -7.54 -4.01 -8.77
CA ILE A 75 -6.63 -4.28 -9.90
C ILE A 75 -6.32 -2.99 -10.65
N GLY A 76 -7.32 -2.15 -10.91
CA GLY A 76 -7.11 -0.86 -11.57
C GLY A 76 -6.12 0.02 -10.80
N GLN A 77 -6.30 0.15 -9.48
CA GLN A 77 -5.39 0.91 -8.62
C GLN A 77 -3.99 0.30 -8.58
N TYR A 78 -3.89 -1.03 -8.45
CA TYR A 78 -2.61 -1.72 -8.49
C TYR A 78 -1.83 -1.43 -9.78
N VAL A 79 -2.51 -1.49 -10.94
CA VAL A 79 -1.88 -1.18 -12.23
C VAL A 79 -1.38 0.27 -12.26
N VAL A 80 -2.20 1.22 -11.81
CA VAL A 80 -1.81 2.65 -11.77
C VAL A 80 -0.62 2.91 -10.84
N TYR A 81 -0.49 2.20 -9.71
CA TYR A 81 0.61 2.43 -8.76
C TYR A 81 1.90 1.72 -9.13
N ARG A 82 1.81 0.65 -9.91
CA ARG A 82 2.97 -0.15 -10.34
C ARG A 82 3.73 0.49 -11.49
N ASP A 83 3.01 1.16 -12.39
CA ASP A 83 3.55 1.74 -13.63
C ASP A 83 4.18 3.13 -13.38
#